data_AF-A0A0R3RHQ2-F1
#
_entry.id   AF-A0A0R3RHQ2-F1
#
_cell.length_a   1.000
_cell.length_b   1.000
_cell.length_c   1.000
_cell.angle_alpha   90.00
_cell.angle_beta   90.00
_cell.angle_gamma   90.00
#
_symmetry.space_group_name_H-M   'P 1'
#
loop_
_entity.id
_entity.type
_entity.pdbx_description
1 polymer ?
#
loop_
_entity_poly.entity_id
_entity_poly.type
_entity_poly.pdbx_seq_one_letter_code
_entity_poly.pdbx_strand_id
1 'polypeptide(L)'
;LQILFALLSGEKLALWSVEERKSLGKDLLKKLNLLRVCMQKQSASWKTEHENTEDCQLFGESVPRKTTVNDSNDAALCVYDVEGRWLKCRNYKGKLLSFLSSKRSDSFPTDYALIQYIMAQLTDLCSIVYLAKYTDPNELRECLQVEEDDFKIIIHLLAEIDLLKYGWMKEKMKKKNNLGMIAFKI
;
A
#
# COMPACT_ATOMS: atom_id res chain seq x y z
N LEU A 1 6.91 6.54 -9.27
CA LEU A 1 5.69 7.11 -8.64
C LEU A 1 4.56 6.09 -8.59
N GLN A 2 4.28 5.41 -9.69
CA GLN A 2 3.06 4.62 -9.82
C GLN A 2 3.00 3.42 -8.86
N ILE A 3 4.12 2.75 -8.58
CA ILE A 3 4.15 1.64 -7.61
C ILE A 3 3.83 2.10 -6.18
N LEU A 4 4.26 3.32 -5.81
CA LEU A 4 3.94 3.90 -4.50
C LEU A 4 2.48 4.33 -4.45
N PHE A 5 1.96 4.90 -5.54
CA PHE A 5 0.53 5.19 -5.66
C PHE A 5 -0.29 3.92 -5.42
N ALA A 6 -0.03 2.83 -6.13
CA ALA A 6 -0.76 1.57 -5.97
C ALA A 6 -0.74 1.04 -4.52
N LEU A 7 0.41 1.14 -3.84
CA LEU A 7 0.53 0.73 -2.44
C LEU A 7 -0.24 1.64 -1.47
N LEU A 8 -0.22 2.95 -1.69
CA LEU A 8 -0.82 3.95 -0.81
C LEU A 8 -2.33 4.13 -1.07
N SER A 9 -2.83 3.81 -2.26
CA SER A 9 -4.24 3.89 -2.63
C SER A 9 -5.02 2.60 -2.36
N GLY A 10 -4.36 1.54 -1.88
CA GLY A 10 -5.01 0.26 -1.62
C GLY A 10 -5.16 -0.64 -2.86
N GLU A 11 -4.61 -0.26 -4.01
CA GLU A 11 -4.67 -1.08 -5.23
C GLU A 11 -3.91 -2.40 -5.04
N LYS A 12 -4.41 -3.47 -5.67
CA LYS A 12 -3.74 -4.76 -5.67
C LYS A 12 -2.47 -4.70 -6.51
N LEU A 13 -1.37 -5.18 -5.96
CA LEU A 13 -0.05 -5.24 -6.59
C LEU A 13 0.52 -6.66 -6.52
N ALA A 14 0.74 -7.25 -7.70
CA ALA A 14 1.47 -8.50 -7.88
C ALA A 14 2.92 -8.22 -8.28
N LEU A 15 3.85 -8.94 -7.65
CA LEU A 15 5.24 -9.03 -8.08
C LEU A 15 5.45 -10.34 -8.83
N TRP A 16 5.74 -10.25 -10.12
CA TRP A 16 6.06 -11.40 -10.93
C TRP A 16 7.56 -11.57 -11.02
N SER A 17 8.03 -12.78 -10.73
CA SER A 17 9.41 -13.17 -10.98
C SER A 17 9.45 -14.58 -11.55
N VAL A 18 10.47 -14.89 -12.33
CA VAL A 18 10.73 -16.26 -12.75
C VAL A 18 11.19 -17.11 -11.56
N GLU A 19 10.90 -18.41 -11.57
CA GLU A 19 11.21 -19.30 -10.43
C GLU A 19 12.71 -19.27 -10.06
N GLU A 20 13.60 -19.11 -11.05
CA GLU A 20 15.05 -19.03 -10.83
C GLU A 20 15.49 -17.76 -10.08
N ARG A 21 14.67 -16.69 -10.11
CA ARG A 21 14.94 -15.41 -9.44
C ARG A 21 13.96 -15.08 -8.33
N LYS A 22 13.16 -16.06 -7.90
CA LYS A 22 12.23 -15.96 -6.77
C LYS A 22 12.83 -15.31 -5.51
N SER A 23 14.10 -15.54 -5.20
CA SER A 23 14.77 -14.93 -4.05
C SER A 23 14.84 -13.40 -4.16
N LEU A 24 15.10 -12.87 -5.36
CA LEU A 24 15.09 -11.44 -5.66
C LEU A 24 13.67 -10.87 -5.54
N GLY A 25 12.69 -11.55 -6.14
CA GLY A 25 11.28 -11.16 -6.01
C GLY A 25 10.82 -11.10 -4.55
N LYS A 26 11.19 -12.10 -3.74
CA LYS A 26 10.89 -12.13 -2.30
C LYS A 26 11.55 -11.00 -1.52
N ASP A 27 12.79 -10.64 -1.86
CA ASP A 27 13.48 -9.51 -1.24
C ASP A 27 12.77 -8.18 -1.55
N LEU A 28 12.39 -7.97 -2.82
CA LEU A 28 11.62 -6.80 -3.22
C LEU A 28 10.23 -6.77 -2.55
N LEU A 29 9.55 -7.91 -2.46
CA LEU A 29 8.25 -8.04 -1.78
C LEU A 29 8.34 -7.60 -0.32
N LYS A 30 9.39 -8.02 0.40
CA LYS A 30 9.62 -7.61 1.79
C LYS A 30 9.80 -6.10 1.91
N LYS A 31 10.57 -5.48 1.00
CA LYS A 31 10.81 -4.03 0.99
C LYS A 31 9.54 -3.24 0.69
N LEU A 32 8.75 -3.67 -0.31
CA LEU A 32 7.48 -3.02 -0.64
C LEU A 32 6.44 -3.19 0.47
N ASN A 33 6.45 -4.32 1.18
CA ASN A 33 5.58 -4.55 2.32
C ASN A 33 5.83 -3.59 3.49
N LEU A 34 7.04 -3.02 3.62
CA LEU A 34 7.32 -1.97 4.62
C LEU A 34 6.69 -0.62 4.26
N LEU A 35 6.38 -0.40 2.98
CA LEU A 35 5.79 0.84 2.47
C LEU A 35 4.26 0.76 2.38
N ARG A 36 3.72 -0.46 2.39
CA ARG A 36 2.29 -0.72 2.30
C ARG A 36 1.58 -0.18 3.55
N VAL A 37 0.52 0.59 3.34
CA VAL A 37 -0.37 1.00 4.43
C VAL A 37 -1.51 0.00 4.54
N CYS A 38 -1.34 -1.00 5.40
CA CYS A 38 -2.35 -2.00 5.70
C CYS A 38 -2.25 -2.40 7.17
N MET A 39 -3.32 -2.18 7.92
CA MET A 39 -3.42 -2.48 9.36
C MET A 39 -3.91 -3.91 9.62
N GLN A 40 -4.49 -4.55 8.62
CA GLN A 40 -4.82 -5.97 8.68
C GLN A 40 -3.54 -6.81 8.61
N LYS A 41 -3.52 -7.96 9.30
CA LYS A 41 -2.45 -8.98 9.15
C LYS A 41 -2.56 -9.70 7.80
N GLN A 42 -2.52 -8.95 6.70
CA GLN A 42 -2.36 -9.53 5.37
C GLN A 42 -0.89 -9.85 5.21
N SER A 43 -0.52 -11.13 5.14
CA SER A 43 0.84 -11.49 4.77
C SER A 43 1.07 -11.11 3.31
N ALA A 44 2.13 -10.34 3.03
CA ALA A 44 2.68 -10.25 1.69
C ALA A 44 3.37 -11.57 1.36
N SER A 45 2.59 -12.58 0.99
CA SER A 45 3.07 -13.93 0.72
C SER A 45 3.56 -14.08 -0.71
N TRP A 46 4.51 -14.99 -0.89
CA TRP A 46 4.88 -15.50 -2.20
C TRP A 46 3.99 -16.69 -2.50
N LYS A 47 3.07 -16.53 -3.44
CA LYS A 47 2.08 -17.53 -3.78
C LYS A 47 2.62 -18.54 -4.78
N THR A 48 2.21 -19.78 -4.61
CA THR A 48 2.24 -20.80 -5.66
C THR A 48 0.89 -20.81 -6.36
N GLU A 49 0.84 -21.26 -7.62
CA GLU A 49 -0.38 -21.29 -8.42
C GLU A 49 -1.58 -21.81 -7.61
N HIS A 50 -2.73 -21.11 -7.70
CA HIS A 50 -4.04 -21.41 -7.07
C HIS A 50 -4.34 -20.88 -5.65
N GLU A 51 -3.55 -20.00 -5.05
CA GLU A 51 -3.96 -19.34 -3.78
C GLU A 51 -4.87 -18.12 -4.01
N ASN A 52 -6.07 -18.12 -3.41
CA ASN A 52 -7.02 -17.00 -3.45
C ASN A 52 -6.33 -15.64 -3.22
N THR A 53 -6.30 -14.80 -4.26
CA THR A 53 -5.74 -13.44 -4.27
C THR A 53 -6.74 -12.39 -3.79
N GLU A 54 -7.92 -12.81 -3.35
CA GLU A 54 -9.00 -11.92 -2.94
C GLU A 54 -8.62 -11.09 -1.70
N ASP A 55 -7.89 -11.70 -0.75
CA ASP A 55 -7.65 -11.15 0.59
C ASP A 55 -6.30 -10.43 0.78
N CYS A 56 -5.51 -10.22 -0.28
CA CYS A 56 -4.20 -9.58 -0.15
C CYS A 56 -4.02 -8.42 -1.14
N GLN A 57 -3.64 -7.25 -0.61
CA GLN A 57 -3.25 -6.10 -1.44
C GLN A 57 -1.92 -6.35 -2.17
N LEU A 58 -0.95 -6.98 -1.52
CA LEU A 58 0.41 -7.15 -2.05
C LEU A 58 0.82 -8.61 -1.97
N PHE A 59 1.27 -9.20 -3.09
CA PHE A 59 1.75 -10.57 -3.15
C PHE A 59 2.81 -10.75 -4.22
N GLY A 60 3.59 -11.82 -4.13
CA GLY A 60 4.51 -12.24 -5.18
C GLY A 60 4.08 -13.56 -5.79
N GLU A 61 4.44 -13.80 -7.04
CA GLU A 61 4.11 -15.00 -7.79
C GLU A 61 5.27 -15.39 -8.70
N SER A 62 5.48 -16.70 -8.81
CA SER A 62 6.43 -17.26 -9.75
C SER A 62 5.75 -17.47 -11.10
N VAL A 63 6.27 -16.87 -12.16
CA VAL A 63 5.70 -16.98 -13.51
C VAL A 63 6.68 -17.63 -14.50
N PRO A 64 6.19 -18.31 -15.55
CA PRO A 64 7.05 -18.78 -16.64
C PRO A 64 7.84 -17.63 -17.27
N ARG A 65 9.06 -17.91 -17.76
CA ARG A 65 9.97 -16.90 -18.34
C ARG A 65 9.41 -16.14 -19.55
N LYS A 66 8.39 -16.68 -20.21
CA LYS A 66 7.73 -16.04 -21.36
C LYS A 66 6.59 -15.10 -20.94
N THR A 67 6.17 -15.16 -19.68
CA THR A 67 5.08 -14.36 -19.14
C THR A 67 5.54 -12.91 -18.97
N THR A 68 4.71 -11.98 -19.40
CA THR A 68 4.90 -10.54 -19.33
C THR A 68 3.69 -9.90 -18.67
N VAL A 69 3.81 -8.67 -18.16
CA VAL A 69 2.70 -7.96 -17.49
C VAL A 69 1.38 -7.92 -18.29
N ASN A 70 1.44 -8.04 -19.62
CA ASN A 70 0.27 -8.06 -20.50
C ASN A 70 -0.57 -9.34 -20.38
N ASP A 71 0.02 -10.43 -19.89
CA ASP A 71 -0.65 -11.72 -19.70
C ASP A 71 -1.56 -11.74 -18.47
N SER A 72 -1.57 -10.66 -17.66
CA SER A 72 -2.55 -10.50 -16.58
C SER A 72 -3.93 -10.18 -17.14
N ASN A 73 -4.86 -11.11 -16.96
CA ASN A 73 -6.27 -10.98 -17.36
C ASN A 73 -7.04 -9.96 -16.49
N ASP A 74 -6.56 -9.67 -15.28
CA ASP A 74 -7.15 -8.65 -14.41
C ASP A 74 -6.64 -7.26 -14.82
N ALA A 75 -7.58 -6.39 -15.19
CA ALA A 75 -7.31 -5.00 -15.57
C ALA A 75 -7.12 -4.06 -14.36
N ALA A 76 -7.65 -4.43 -13.19
CA ALA A 76 -7.52 -3.68 -11.95
C ALA A 76 -6.25 -4.07 -11.16
N LEU A 77 -5.62 -5.19 -11.52
CA LEU A 77 -4.38 -5.64 -10.90
C LEU A 77 -3.17 -4.85 -11.43
N CYS A 78 -2.44 -4.22 -10.52
CA CYS A 78 -1.10 -3.72 -10.83
C CYS A 78 -0.11 -4.88 -10.83
N VAL A 79 0.73 -4.96 -11.85
CA VAL A 79 1.72 -6.03 -11.99
C VAL A 79 3.09 -5.42 -12.22
N TYR A 80 4.05 -5.79 -11.37
CA TYR A 80 5.45 -5.46 -11.57
C TYR A 80 6.23 -6.72 -11.92
N ASP A 81 6.70 -6.78 -13.17
CA ASP A 81 7.59 -7.81 -13.69
C ASP A 81 9.03 -7.46 -13.30
N VAL A 82 9.64 -8.29 -12.46
CA VAL A 82 10.98 -8.10 -11.91
C VAL A 82 12.05 -8.24 -13.02
N GLU A 83 11.82 -9.07 -14.01
CA GLU A 83 12.74 -9.43 -15.09
C GLU A 83 12.67 -8.39 -16.20
N GLY A 84 11.47 -8.10 -16.68
CA GLY A 84 11.20 -7.05 -17.65
C GLY A 84 11.36 -5.64 -17.07
N ARG A 85 11.42 -5.50 -15.74
CA ARG A 85 11.42 -4.23 -15.00
C ARG A 85 10.26 -3.34 -15.40
N TRP A 86 9.14 -3.97 -15.73
CA TRP A 86 7.98 -3.29 -16.29
C TRP A 86 6.85 -3.29 -15.28
N LEU A 87 6.19 -2.15 -15.17
CA LEU A 87 5.05 -1.95 -14.28
C LEU A 87 3.80 -1.71 -15.12
N LYS A 88 2.86 -2.64 -15.07
CA LYS A 88 1.48 -2.44 -15.53
C LYS A 88 0.68 -1.86 -14.37
N CYS A 89 0.28 -0.62 -14.48
CA CYS A 89 -0.55 0.08 -13.50
C CYS A 89 -1.21 1.30 -14.15
N ARG A 90 -2.19 1.89 -13.48
CA ARG A 90 -2.69 3.21 -13.86
C ARG A 90 -1.59 4.27 -13.68
N ASN A 91 -1.55 5.24 -14.58
CA ASN A 91 -0.68 6.41 -14.41
C ASN A 91 -1.25 7.31 -13.31
N TYR A 92 -0.44 7.56 -12.30
CA TYR A 92 -0.76 8.48 -11.22
C TYR A 92 -0.83 9.92 -11.74
N LYS A 93 -1.96 10.60 -11.47
CA LYS A 93 -2.24 11.98 -11.88
C LYS A 93 -2.46 12.93 -10.69
N GLY A 94 -1.79 12.69 -9.58
CA GLY A 94 -1.84 13.58 -8.41
C GLY A 94 -0.60 14.44 -8.23
N LYS A 95 -0.66 15.33 -7.23
CA LYS A 95 0.44 16.21 -6.81
C LYS A 95 1.20 15.66 -5.61
N LEU A 96 0.53 14.91 -4.74
CA LEU A 96 1.07 14.44 -3.46
C LEU A 96 2.35 13.61 -3.61
N LEU A 97 2.48 12.77 -4.63
CA LEU A 97 3.68 11.99 -4.90
C LEU A 97 4.56 12.62 -5.98
N SER A 98 4.10 13.66 -6.66
CA SER A 98 4.80 14.23 -7.82
C SER A 98 6.23 14.67 -7.48
N PHE A 99 6.46 15.14 -6.26
CA PHE A 99 7.78 15.56 -5.78
C PHE A 99 8.83 14.44 -5.85
N LEU A 100 8.44 13.18 -5.68
CA LEU A 100 9.36 12.03 -5.74
C LEU A 100 9.88 11.77 -7.17
N SER A 101 9.26 12.35 -8.19
CA SER A 101 9.75 12.28 -9.57
C SER A 101 10.73 13.40 -9.93
N SER A 102 10.85 14.43 -9.10
CA SER A 102 11.74 15.56 -9.38
C SER A 102 13.20 15.10 -9.33
N LYS A 103 13.78 14.87 -10.51
CA LYS A 103 15.21 14.59 -10.65
C LYS A 103 15.95 15.88 -10.39
N ARG A 104 16.63 16.00 -9.25
CA ARG A 104 17.53 17.13 -8.98
C ARG A 104 18.82 16.90 -9.78
N SER A 105 19.02 17.71 -10.82
CA SER A 105 20.15 17.59 -11.75
C SER A 105 21.46 18.15 -11.18
N ASP A 106 21.40 18.99 -10.14
CA ASP A 106 22.48 19.94 -9.85
C ASP A 106 23.19 19.67 -8.51
N SER A 107 22.62 18.83 -7.65
CA SER A 107 23.25 18.35 -6.41
C SER A 107 22.40 17.27 -5.77
N PHE A 108 23.04 16.20 -5.30
CA PHE A 108 22.38 15.21 -4.47
C PHE A 108 22.21 15.82 -3.06
N PRO A 109 20.99 15.98 -2.54
CA PRO A 109 20.80 16.47 -1.18
C PRO A 109 21.51 15.52 -0.20
N THR A 110 22.04 16.05 0.90
CA THR A 110 22.53 15.18 1.98
C THR A 110 21.39 14.30 2.48
N ASP A 111 21.70 13.11 2.99
CA ASP A 111 20.68 12.19 3.53
C ASP A 111 19.79 12.88 4.58
N TYR A 112 20.37 13.77 5.38
CA TYR A 112 19.64 14.59 6.35
C TYR A 112 18.60 15.50 5.69
N ALA A 113 18.97 16.22 4.62
CA ALA A 113 18.05 17.08 3.89
C ALA A 113 16.95 16.26 3.19
N LEU A 114 17.28 15.06 2.70
CA LEU A 114 16.30 14.15 2.12
C LEU A 114 15.30 13.66 3.18
N ILE A 115 15.77 13.26 4.36
CA ILE A 115 14.92 12.82 5.48
C ILE A 115 14.00 13.96 5.93
N GLN A 116 14.53 15.15 6.16
CA GLN A 116 13.73 16.31 6.57
C GLN A 116 12.66 16.65 5.53
N TYR A 117 13.01 16.56 4.25
CA TYR A 117 12.06 16.77 3.18
C TYR A 117 10.95 15.72 3.17
N ILE A 118 11.29 14.43 3.30
CA ILE A 118 10.30 13.35 3.43
C ILE A 118 9.40 13.56 4.65
N MET A 119 9.97 13.96 5.80
CA MET A 119 9.22 14.25 7.02
C MET A 119 8.23 15.40 6.82
N ALA A 120 8.61 16.46 6.13
CA ALA A 120 7.70 17.56 5.81
C ALA A 120 6.52 17.08 4.97
N GLN A 121 6.77 16.31 3.90
CA GLN A 121 5.72 15.77 3.04
C GLN A 121 4.78 14.80 3.77
N LEU A 122 5.33 13.96 4.65
CA LEU A 122 4.54 13.09 5.52
C LEU A 122 3.68 13.89 6.50
N THR A 123 4.21 14.98 7.04
CA THR A 123 3.47 15.85 7.98
C THR A 123 2.29 16.52 7.29
N ASP A 124 2.48 17.01 6.06
CA ASP A 124 1.39 17.61 5.26
C ASP A 124 0.30 16.56 4.97
N LEU A 125 0.69 15.37 4.51
CA LEU A 125 -0.24 14.26 4.27
C LEU A 125 -1.01 13.88 5.56
N CYS A 126 -0.32 13.73 6.68
CA CYS A 126 -0.95 13.41 7.96
C CYS A 126 -1.92 14.51 8.41
N SER A 127 -1.59 15.78 8.16
CA SER A 127 -2.47 16.91 8.50
C SER A 127 -3.75 16.90 7.67
N ILE A 128 -3.64 16.63 6.36
CA ILE A 128 -4.81 16.49 5.48
C ILE A 128 -5.69 15.32 5.92
N VAL A 129 -5.10 14.15 6.19
CA VAL A 129 -5.84 12.97 6.67
C VAL A 129 -6.49 13.25 8.01
N TYR A 130 -5.81 13.97 8.91
CA TYR A 130 -6.37 14.37 10.20
C TYR A 130 -7.58 15.28 10.02
N LEU A 131 -7.51 16.31 9.18
CA LEU A 131 -8.65 17.19 8.89
C LEU A 131 -9.80 16.40 8.25
N ALA A 132 -9.50 15.52 7.29
CA ALA A 132 -10.49 14.68 6.60
C ALA A 132 -11.24 13.73 7.53
N LYS A 133 -10.69 13.45 8.73
CA LYS A 133 -11.35 12.64 9.74
C LYS A 133 -12.44 13.39 10.51
N TYR A 134 -12.35 14.72 10.59
CA TYR A 134 -13.27 15.58 11.37
C TYR A 134 -14.19 16.44 10.49
N THR A 135 -14.05 16.34 9.17
CA THR A 135 -14.84 17.05 8.16
C THR A 135 -15.27 16.04 7.09
N ASP A 136 -16.28 16.36 6.27
CA ASP A 136 -16.58 15.53 5.10
C ASP A 136 -15.36 15.52 4.16
N PRO A 137 -14.78 14.34 3.83
CA PRO A 137 -13.67 14.24 2.90
C PRO A 137 -13.97 14.89 1.54
N ASN A 138 -15.21 14.91 1.08
CA ASN A 138 -15.59 15.55 -0.19
C ASN A 138 -15.50 17.08 -0.11
N GLU A 139 -16.00 17.68 0.96
CA GLU A 139 -15.86 19.12 1.22
C GLU A 139 -14.38 19.52 1.34
N LEU A 140 -13.59 18.70 2.04
CA LEU A 140 -12.15 18.93 2.18
C LEU A 140 -11.44 18.87 0.81
N ARG A 141 -11.81 17.89 -0.03
CA ARG A 141 -11.26 17.74 -1.38
C ARG A 141 -11.49 18.99 -2.21
N GLU A 142 -12.69 19.56 -2.15
CA GLU A 142 -13.03 20.80 -2.86
C GLU A 142 -12.25 22.00 -2.31
N CYS A 143 -12.21 22.15 -0.98
CA CYS A 143 -11.53 23.25 -0.31
C CYS A 143 -10.01 23.27 -0.58
N LEU A 144 -9.36 22.11 -0.48
CA LEU A 144 -7.92 21.95 -0.68
C LEU A 144 -7.53 21.66 -2.13
N GLN A 145 -8.50 21.59 -3.05
CA GLN A 145 -8.29 21.27 -4.46
C GLN A 145 -7.48 19.98 -4.67
N VAL A 146 -7.83 18.94 -3.92
CA VAL A 146 -7.11 17.65 -3.95
C VAL A 146 -7.47 16.88 -5.22
N GLU A 147 -6.44 16.46 -5.95
CA GLU A 147 -6.58 15.67 -7.17
C GLU A 147 -7.22 14.30 -6.89
N GLU A 148 -7.87 13.69 -7.89
CA GLU A 148 -8.61 12.43 -7.71
C GLU A 148 -7.74 11.28 -7.16
N ASP A 149 -6.52 11.12 -7.70
CA ASP A 149 -5.63 10.04 -7.27
C ASP A 149 -5.03 10.31 -5.88
N ASP A 150 -4.84 11.58 -5.51
CA ASP A 150 -4.44 11.95 -4.14
C ASP A 150 -5.57 11.69 -3.14
N PHE A 151 -6.80 11.96 -3.56
CA PHE A 151 -7.98 11.68 -2.77
C PHE A 151 -8.16 10.19 -2.49
N LYS A 152 -7.84 9.30 -3.45
CA LYS A 152 -7.85 7.84 -3.22
C LYS A 152 -6.87 7.42 -2.13
N ILE A 153 -5.67 8.01 -2.10
CA ILE A 153 -4.70 7.76 -1.03
C ILE A 153 -5.30 8.16 0.32
N ILE A 154 -5.90 9.36 0.41
CA ILE A 154 -6.51 9.86 1.65
C ILE A 154 -7.65 8.95 2.12
N ILE A 155 -8.55 8.55 1.22
CA ILE A 155 -9.67 7.65 1.54
C ILE A 155 -9.16 6.29 2.03
N HIS A 156 -8.14 5.71 1.38
CA HIS A 156 -7.54 4.45 1.82
C HIS A 156 -6.95 4.57 3.23
N LEU A 157 -6.21 5.65 3.49
CA LEU A 157 -5.64 5.92 4.82
C LEU A 157 -6.71 6.08 5.90
N LEU A 158 -7.81 6.80 5.61
CA LEU A 158 -8.93 6.94 6.54
C LEU A 158 -9.59 5.60 6.83
N ALA A 159 -9.82 4.78 5.80
CA ALA A 159 -10.40 3.44 5.96
C ALA A 159 -9.53 2.55 6.86
N GLU A 160 -8.20 2.56 6.66
CA GLU A 160 -7.26 1.82 7.50
C GLU A 160 -7.21 2.33 8.95
N ILE A 161 -7.32 3.65 9.16
CA ILE A 161 -7.40 4.24 10.51
C ILE A 161 -8.67 3.77 11.24
N ASP A 162 -9.82 3.74 10.55
CA ASP A 162 -11.07 3.28 11.15
C ASP A 162 -11.04 1.78 11.43
N LEU A 163 -10.50 0.98 10.51
CA LEU A 163 -10.27 -0.45 10.74
C LEU A 163 -9.39 -0.69 11.98
N LEU A 164 -8.32 0.08 12.16
CA LEU A 164 -7.46 0.00 13.34
C LEU A 164 -8.23 0.35 14.62
N LYS A 165 -8.96 1.48 14.61
CA LYS A 165 -9.74 1.97 15.75
C LYS A 165 -10.77 0.94 16.20
N TYR A 166 -11.62 0.46 15.30
CA TYR A 166 -12.68 -0.49 15.63
C TYR A 166 -12.14 -1.91 15.84
N GLY A 167 -11.06 -2.29 15.16
CA GLY A 167 -10.34 -3.55 15.37
C GLY A 167 -9.82 -3.67 16.81
N TRP A 168 -9.13 -2.64 17.31
CA TRP A 168 -8.66 -2.60 18.71
C TRP A 168 -9.80 -2.63 19.73
N MET A 169 -10.92 -1.95 19.44
CA MET A 169 -12.10 -2.01 20.31
C MET A 169 -12.66 -3.43 20.37
N LYS A 170 -12.80 -4.11 19.21
CA LYS A 170 -13.25 -5.50 19.13
C LYS A 170 -12.34 -6.46 19.90
N GLU A 171 -11.02 -6.30 19.79
CA GLU A 171 -10.06 -7.12 20.53
C GLU A 171 -10.14 -6.90 22.04
N LYS A 172 -10.29 -5.65 22.50
CA LYS A 172 -10.50 -5.33 23.92
C LYS A 172 -11.76 -5.98 24.47
N MET A 173 -12.85 -5.99 23.70
CA MET A 173 -14.10 -6.67 24.08
C MET A 173 -13.92 -8.18 24.19
N LYS A 174 -13.24 -8.82 23.24
CA LYS A 174 -12.93 -10.26 23.30
C LYS A 174 -12.12 -10.63 24.54
N LYS A 175 -11.09 -9.83 24.89
CA LYS A 175 -10.27 -10.07 26.09
C LYS A 175 -11.07 -9.96 27.39
N LYS A 176 -12.01 -9.00 27.48
CA LYS A 176 -12.92 -8.87 28.63
C LYS A 176 -13.86 -10.07 28.77
N ASN A 177 -14.41 -10.58 27.67
CA ASN A 177 -15.30 -11.74 27.71
C ASN A 177 -14.57 -13.03 28.10
N ASN A 178 -13.32 -13.20 27.67
CA ASN A 178 -12.50 -14.37 28.04
C ASN A 178 -12.11 -14.37 29.52
N LEU A 179 -12.01 -13.21 30.17
CA LEU A 179 -11.80 -13.09 31.62
C LEU A 179 -13.05 -13.49 32.44
N GLY A 180 -14.23 -13.52 31.82
CA GLY A 180 -15.49 -13.94 32.44
C GLY A 180 -15.84 -15.43 32.24
N MET A 181 -15.10 -16.17 31.41
CA MET A 181 -15.30 -17.60 31.21
C MET A 181 -14.42 -18.40 32.19
N ILE A 182 -14.96 -18.69 33.38
CA ILE A 182 -14.39 -19.73 34.25
C ILE A 182 -14.86 -21.08 33.70
N ALA A 183 -13.92 -21.86 33.17
CA ALA A 183 -14.20 -23.22 32.73
C ALA A 183 -14.42 -24.11 33.97
N PHE A 184 -15.66 -24.51 34.21
CA PHE A 184 -15.97 -25.60 35.13
C PHE A 184 -15.80 -26.93 34.40
N LYS A 185 -14.89 -27.76 34.91
CA LYS A 185 -14.78 -29.15 34.48
C LYS A 185 -15.84 -29.94 35.25
N ILE A 186 -16.83 -30.49 34.54
CA ILE A 186 -17.76 -31.49 35.06
C ILE A 186 -17.03 -32.83 35.13
#